data_AF-A0A9P8UIK2-F1
#
_entry.id   AF-A0A9P8UIK2-F1
#
_cell.length_a   1.000
_cell.length_b   1.000
_cell.length_c   1.000
_cell.angle_alpha   90.00
_cell.angle_beta   90.00
_cell.angle_gamma   90.00
#
_symmetry.space_group_name_H-M   'P 1'
#
loop_
_entity.id
_entity.type
_entity.pdbx_description
1 polymer ?
#
loop_
_entity_poly.entity_id
_entity_poly.type
_entity_poly.pdbx_seq_one_letter_code
_entity_poly.pdbx_strand_id
1 'polypeptide(L)'
;MPLLDPVTMSTPSGKAATAQAAKTTDAEAATKPIPILPTSQAQIMRHAHPVLLGAFFYASFNALVHEPVTTMWSSAPVVLAVQIAYTTICLPPAGSQSVKPAKKLRPGEKKKAGSESNVSNIAVTTTVALFLTLFAALPLHVVFVLFGAPFLTHLPNTFLCSLHLSLLGLYPLFYSHGVDSEEWLEILGARAPFDEGFGGLVGGCLGAWLGAVPIPLDWDREWQKWPITILVGVYAGYVLGKLIGGTVAHGKRFA
;
A
#
# COMPACT_ATOMS: atom_id res chain seq x y z
N MET A 1 24.37 8.96 -87.65
CA MET A 1 25.30 7.99 -87.05
C MET A 1 26.48 8.75 -86.45
N PRO A 2 27.14 8.26 -85.41
CA PRO A 2 26.75 7.92 -84.02
C PRO A 2 27.29 9.02 -83.06
N LEU A 3 27.04 9.07 -81.75
CA LEU A 3 27.61 8.24 -80.69
C LEU A 3 26.86 8.53 -79.38
N LEU A 4 26.33 7.47 -78.78
CA LEU A 4 25.99 7.37 -77.35
C LEU A 4 27.28 7.40 -76.52
N ASP A 5 27.19 7.90 -75.29
CA ASP A 5 27.83 7.40 -74.06
C ASP A 5 27.52 8.35 -72.87
N PRO A 6 27.64 7.95 -71.60
CA PRO A 6 26.82 6.95 -70.93
C PRO A 6 26.22 7.47 -69.59
N VAL A 7 25.31 6.68 -69.04
CA VAL A 7 24.70 6.86 -67.71
C VAL A 7 25.76 6.84 -66.60
N THR A 8 25.75 7.85 -65.72
CA THR A 8 26.30 7.75 -64.36
C THR A 8 25.31 8.29 -63.34
N MET A 9 24.95 7.43 -62.39
CA MET A 9 24.14 7.72 -61.21
C MET A 9 25.00 8.40 -60.14
N SER A 10 24.50 9.44 -59.47
CA SER A 10 24.69 9.62 -58.03
C SER A 10 23.61 10.55 -57.44
N THR A 11 23.11 10.12 -56.29
CA THR A 11 21.94 10.56 -55.55
C THR A 11 22.11 11.90 -54.82
N PRO A 12 21.00 12.52 -54.36
CA PRO A 12 20.95 13.93 -54.01
C PRO A 12 21.30 14.23 -52.54
N SER A 13 21.92 15.41 -52.38
CA SER A 13 21.67 16.42 -51.34
C SER A 13 21.32 15.94 -49.92
N GLY A 14 22.32 15.93 -49.04
CA GLY A 14 22.09 16.01 -47.61
C GLY A 14 21.53 17.38 -47.23
N LYS A 15 20.24 17.44 -46.91
CA LYS A 15 19.67 18.51 -46.08
C LYS A 15 19.51 17.96 -44.66
N ALA A 16 20.13 18.66 -43.72
CA ALA A 16 20.10 18.39 -42.30
C ALA A 16 18.66 18.19 -41.80
N ALA A 17 18.36 16.97 -41.37
CA ALA A 17 17.21 16.70 -40.54
C ALA A 17 17.53 17.23 -39.13
N THR A 18 16.92 18.35 -38.76
CA THR A 18 16.69 18.69 -37.36
C THR A 18 15.84 17.57 -36.75
N ALA A 19 16.51 16.63 -36.10
CA ALA A 19 15.88 15.70 -35.18
C ALA A 19 15.30 16.53 -34.02
N GLN A 20 14.02 16.88 -34.13
CA GLN A 20 13.21 17.15 -32.96
C GLN A 20 13.27 15.87 -32.12
N ALA A 21 14.11 15.91 -31.08
CA ALA A 21 14.02 14.96 -29.99
C ALA A 21 12.56 14.97 -29.54
N ALA A 22 11.88 13.85 -29.79
CA ALA A 22 10.56 13.60 -29.25
C ALA A 22 10.67 13.84 -27.75
N LYS A 23 10.03 14.91 -27.25
CA LYS A 23 9.58 14.93 -25.87
C LYS A 23 8.66 13.73 -25.74
N THR A 24 9.19 12.63 -25.20
CA THR A 24 8.35 11.59 -24.62
C THR A 24 7.54 12.30 -23.55
N THR A 25 6.27 12.53 -23.86
CA THR A 25 5.27 12.92 -22.88
C THR A 25 5.10 11.74 -21.96
N ASP A 26 5.96 11.61 -20.95
CA ASP A 26 5.78 10.70 -19.79
C ASP A 26 4.67 11.26 -18.86
N ALA A 27 3.56 11.68 -19.46
CA ALA A 27 2.40 12.28 -18.82
C ALA A 27 1.15 11.42 -19.00
N GLU A 28 1.34 10.10 -19.16
CA GLU A 28 0.28 9.12 -19.23
C GLU A 28 0.22 8.38 -17.88
N ALA A 29 -0.78 8.76 -17.08
CA ALA A 29 -1.25 8.11 -15.84
C ALA A 29 -0.29 7.96 -14.64
N ALA A 30 0.40 9.03 -14.23
CA ALA A 30 1.07 9.06 -12.93
C ALA A 30 0.08 8.80 -11.76
N THR A 31 0.28 7.72 -11.00
CA THR A 31 -0.50 7.39 -9.79
C THR A 31 -0.56 8.59 -8.84
N LYS A 32 -1.75 8.90 -8.29
CA LYS A 32 -1.95 10.05 -7.39
C LYS A 32 -1.96 9.61 -5.93
N PRO A 33 -1.44 10.45 -5.01
CA PRO A 33 -1.54 10.15 -3.58
C PRO A 33 -3.00 10.15 -3.14
N ILE A 34 -3.39 9.21 -2.29
CA ILE A 34 -4.75 9.11 -1.79
C ILE A 34 -4.99 10.19 -0.72
N PRO A 35 -5.92 11.14 -0.95
CA PRO A 35 -6.25 12.16 0.05
C PRO A 35 -7.16 11.57 1.13
N ILE A 36 -6.97 12.02 2.38
CA ILE A 36 -7.91 11.74 3.47
C ILE A 36 -9.18 12.57 3.27
N LEU A 37 -10.34 11.96 3.50
CA LEU A 37 -11.63 12.65 3.39
C LEU A 37 -11.67 13.89 4.32
N PRO A 38 -12.22 15.04 3.87
CA PRO A 38 -12.20 16.29 4.64
C PRO A 38 -13.27 16.35 5.75
N THR A 39 -13.85 15.21 6.15
CA THR A 39 -14.89 15.16 7.18
C THR A 39 -14.27 15.20 8.59
N SER A 40 -14.96 15.79 9.56
CA SER A 40 -14.47 15.85 10.94
C SER A 40 -14.19 14.46 11.54
N GLN A 41 -15.03 13.48 11.18
CA GLN A 41 -14.84 12.09 11.60
C GLN A 41 -13.57 11.47 11.01
N ALA A 42 -13.27 11.70 9.73
CA ALA A 42 -12.05 11.24 9.10
C ALA A 42 -10.80 11.86 9.73
N GLN A 43 -10.82 13.15 10.06
CA GLN A 43 -9.68 13.81 10.71
C GLN A 43 -9.42 13.27 12.12
N ILE A 44 -10.47 12.98 12.90
CA ILE A 44 -10.31 12.34 14.22
C ILE A 44 -9.78 10.92 14.06
N MET A 45 -10.39 10.12 13.18
CA MET A 45 -10.03 8.71 12.99
C MET A 45 -8.61 8.54 12.44
N ARG A 46 -8.16 9.47 11.58
CA ARG A 46 -6.79 9.52 11.05
C ARG A 46 -5.73 9.50 12.15
N HIS A 47 -5.94 10.26 13.22
CA HIS A 47 -5.03 10.37 14.37
C HIS A 47 -5.30 9.28 15.41
N ALA A 48 -6.56 8.88 15.62
CA ALA A 48 -6.92 7.83 16.56
C ALA A 48 -6.40 6.45 16.11
N HIS A 49 -6.46 6.14 14.82
CA HIS A 49 -6.07 4.85 14.25
C HIS A 49 -4.65 4.36 14.64
N PRO A 50 -3.57 5.12 14.44
CA PRO A 50 -2.23 4.68 14.86
C PRO A 50 -2.11 4.50 16.38
N VAL A 51 -2.81 5.33 17.17
CA VAL A 51 -2.85 5.20 18.64
C VAL A 51 -3.58 3.94 19.06
N LEU A 52 -4.71 3.63 18.43
CA LEU A 52 -5.50 2.41 18.68
C LEU A 52 -4.70 1.15 18.36
N LEU A 53 -4.02 1.12 17.20
CA LEU A 53 -3.17 -0.01 16.82
C LEU A 53 -1.99 -0.18 17.79
N GLY A 54 -1.30 0.91 18.12
CA GLY A 54 -0.17 0.88 19.05
C GLY A 54 -0.58 0.46 20.45
N ALA A 55 -1.68 1.00 20.98
CA ALA A 55 -2.20 0.66 22.30
C ALA A 55 -2.67 -0.80 22.37
N PHE A 56 -3.39 -1.26 21.34
CA PHE A 56 -3.85 -2.65 21.27
C PHE A 56 -2.69 -3.63 21.18
N PHE A 57 -1.67 -3.34 20.35
CA PHE A 57 -0.48 -4.17 20.24
C PHE A 57 0.30 -4.20 21.56
N TYR A 58 0.48 -3.04 22.20
CA TYR A 58 1.13 -2.94 23.50
C TYR A 58 0.41 -3.75 24.59
N ALA A 59 -0.92 -3.65 24.65
CA ALA A 59 -1.73 -4.43 25.60
C ALA A 59 -1.64 -5.94 25.34
N SER A 60 -1.49 -6.35 24.07
CA SER A 60 -1.37 -7.75 23.67
C SER A 60 0.06 -8.30 23.77
N PHE A 61 1.06 -7.44 24.02
CA PHE A 61 2.47 -7.82 23.91
C PHE A 61 2.89 -8.93 24.87
N ASN A 62 2.43 -8.89 26.13
CA ASN A 62 2.77 -9.95 27.08
C ASN A 62 2.18 -11.30 26.66
N ALA A 63 0.92 -11.32 26.19
CA ALA A 63 0.31 -12.53 25.65
C ALA A 63 1.01 -13.02 24.38
N LEU A 64 1.45 -12.11 23.52
CA LEU A 64 2.20 -12.43 22.30
C LEU A 64 3.53 -13.11 22.59
N VAL A 65 4.21 -12.71 23.66
CA VAL A 65 5.50 -13.30 24.06
C VAL A 65 5.34 -14.74 24.58
N HIS A 66 4.27 -15.02 25.32
CA HIS A 66 4.05 -16.34 25.92
C HIS A 66 3.30 -17.30 24.99
N GLU A 67 2.30 -16.81 24.25
CA GLU A 67 1.35 -17.58 23.44
C GLU A 67 1.20 -16.92 22.04
N PRO A 68 2.23 -16.98 21.17
CA PRO A 68 2.28 -16.17 19.96
C PRO A 68 1.19 -16.52 18.94
N VAL A 69 0.97 -17.81 18.67
CA VAL A 69 -0.02 -18.27 17.68
C VAL A 69 -1.44 -17.85 18.09
N THR A 70 -1.82 -18.14 19.33
CA THR A 70 -3.14 -17.81 19.89
C THR A 70 -3.38 -16.30 19.91
N THR A 71 -2.36 -15.53 20.27
CA THR A 71 -2.46 -14.07 20.33
C THR A 71 -2.58 -13.45 18.93
N MET A 72 -1.78 -13.89 17.95
CA MET A 72 -1.89 -13.39 16.57
C MET A 72 -3.24 -13.78 15.95
N TRP A 73 -3.68 -15.03 16.11
CA TRP A 73 -4.98 -15.47 15.60
C TRP A 73 -6.15 -14.67 16.18
N SER A 74 -6.16 -14.44 17.50
CA SER A 74 -7.24 -13.69 18.17
C SER A 74 -7.18 -12.18 17.90
N SER A 75 -6.00 -11.64 17.63
CA SER A 75 -5.82 -10.21 17.31
C SER A 75 -6.09 -9.87 15.85
N ALA A 76 -5.92 -10.80 14.91
CA ALA A 76 -6.22 -10.60 13.49
C ALA A 76 -7.61 -10.00 13.19
N PRO A 77 -8.74 -10.51 13.74
CA PRO A 77 -10.05 -9.90 13.52
C PRO A 77 -10.19 -8.50 14.14
N VAL A 78 -9.53 -8.23 15.27
CA VAL A 78 -9.53 -6.90 15.90
C VAL A 78 -8.79 -5.90 15.01
N VAL A 79 -7.63 -6.28 14.50
CA VAL A 79 -6.83 -5.46 13.58
C VAL A 79 -7.60 -5.20 12.30
N LEU A 80 -8.24 -6.22 11.75
CA LEU A 80 -9.11 -6.08 10.58
C LEU A 80 -10.25 -5.10 10.84
N ALA A 81 -10.92 -5.18 12.01
CA ALA A 81 -11.99 -4.25 12.36
C ALA A 81 -11.50 -2.80 12.45
N VAL A 82 -10.32 -2.58 13.05
CA VAL A 82 -9.67 -1.26 13.12
C VAL A 82 -9.31 -0.76 11.72
N GLN A 83 -8.84 -1.64 10.83
CA GLN A 83 -8.52 -1.30 9.44
C GLN A 83 -9.77 -0.98 8.62
N ILE A 84 -10.85 -1.77 8.73
CA ILE A 84 -12.15 -1.48 8.09
C ILE A 84 -12.69 -0.13 8.56
N ALA A 85 -12.65 0.15 9.87
CA ALA A 85 -13.08 1.43 10.41
C ALA A 85 -12.27 2.60 9.83
N TYR A 86 -10.94 2.44 9.74
CA TYR A 86 -10.07 3.44 9.13
C TYR A 86 -10.36 3.65 7.64
N THR A 87 -10.41 2.59 6.83
CA THR A 87 -10.59 2.71 5.38
C THR A 87 -11.95 3.29 5.01
N THR A 88 -13.04 2.83 5.66
CA THR A 88 -14.40 3.29 5.37
C THR A 88 -14.68 4.72 5.83
N ILE A 89 -14.00 5.21 6.87
CA ILE A 89 -14.18 6.57 7.40
C ILE A 89 -13.21 7.57 6.76
N CYS A 90 -11.96 7.17 6.52
CA CYS A 90 -10.89 8.09 6.12
C CYS A 90 -10.57 8.07 4.63
N LEU A 91 -10.77 6.94 3.94
CA LEU A 91 -10.29 6.75 2.57
C LEU A 91 -11.45 6.72 1.56
N PRO A 92 -11.24 7.25 0.35
CA PRO A 92 -12.16 7.04 -0.76
C PRO A 92 -12.09 5.58 -1.23
N PRO A 93 -13.23 4.92 -1.50
CA PRO A 93 -13.22 3.56 -2.07
C PRO A 93 -12.66 3.58 -3.50
N ALA A 94 -12.01 2.48 -3.90
CA ALA A 94 -11.50 2.29 -5.25
C ALA A 94 -12.53 2.65 -6.33
N GLY A 95 -12.09 3.32 -7.39
CA GLY A 95 -12.96 3.80 -8.48
C GLY A 95 -13.73 5.10 -8.20
N SER A 96 -13.81 5.57 -6.94
CA SER A 96 -14.48 6.85 -6.63
C SER A 96 -13.64 8.09 -6.99
N GLN A 97 -12.32 7.94 -7.14
CA GLN A 97 -11.39 9.03 -7.47
C GLN A 97 -11.44 9.51 -8.93
N SER A 98 -12.00 8.69 -9.83
CA SER A 98 -12.17 9.05 -11.25
C SER A 98 -13.32 10.06 -11.47
N VAL A 99 -14.15 10.27 -10.44
CA VAL A 99 -15.19 11.32 -10.49
C VAL A 99 -14.54 12.65 -10.16
N LYS A 100 -14.34 13.49 -11.18
CA LYS A 100 -13.92 14.91 -11.07
C LYS A 100 -14.48 15.55 -9.79
N PRO A 101 -13.68 16.34 -9.04
CA PRO A 101 -14.12 16.94 -7.80
C PRO A 101 -15.45 17.64 -8.06
N ALA A 102 -16.48 17.23 -7.31
CA ALA A 102 -17.83 17.72 -7.46
C ALA A 102 -17.77 19.25 -7.58
N LYS A 103 -18.11 19.74 -8.78
CA LYS A 103 -18.25 21.16 -9.08
C LYS A 103 -19.08 21.76 -7.93
N LYS A 104 -18.52 22.73 -7.19
CA LYS A 104 -19.18 23.39 -6.04
C LYS A 104 -20.67 23.53 -6.35
N LEU A 105 -21.51 22.77 -5.66
CA LEU A 105 -22.96 22.83 -5.84
C LEU A 105 -23.38 24.27 -5.58
N ARG A 106 -24.10 24.86 -6.53
CA ARG A 106 -24.67 26.20 -6.34
C ARG A 106 -25.69 26.11 -5.19
N PRO A 107 -25.79 27.13 -4.32
CA PRO A 107 -26.79 27.16 -3.26
C PRO A 107 -28.20 26.92 -3.83
N GLY A 108 -28.81 25.78 -3.48
CA GLY A 108 -30.19 25.44 -3.88
C GLY A 108 -30.40 24.05 -4.53
N GLU A 109 -29.35 23.30 -4.90
CA GLU A 109 -29.53 21.94 -5.43
C GLU A 109 -29.82 20.94 -4.29
N LYS A 110 -31.01 20.34 -4.29
CA LYS A 110 -31.35 19.24 -3.39
C LYS A 110 -30.50 18.01 -3.71
N LYS A 111 -29.76 17.51 -2.73
CA LYS A 111 -28.97 16.26 -2.78
C LYS A 111 -29.89 15.10 -3.19
N LYS A 112 -29.79 14.65 -4.46
CA LYS A 112 -30.54 13.49 -4.96
C LYS A 112 -30.00 12.21 -4.33
N ALA A 113 -30.87 11.21 -4.16
CA ALA A 113 -30.66 9.93 -3.47
C ALA A 113 -29.44 9.12 -3.95
N GLY A 114 -28.24 9.49 -3.51
CA GLY A 114 -26.97 8.80 -3.77
C GLY A 114 -26.37 8.10 -2.54
N SER A 115 -27.15 7.95 -1.46
CA SER A 115 -26.66 7.31 -0.22
C SER A 115 -26.58 5.79 -0.37
N GLU A 116 -27.61 5.14 -0.94
CA GLU A 116 -27.65 3.69 -1.09
C GLU A 116 -26.60 3.16 -2.08
N SER A 117 -26.38 3.87 -3.20
CA SER A 117 -25.36 3.50 -4.18
C SER A 117 -23.93 3.59 -3.61
N ASN A 118 -23.67 4.58 -2.75
CA ASN A 118 -22.38 4.74 -2.10
C ASN A 118 -22.14 3.67 -1.03
N VAL A 119 -23.16 3.31 -0.24
CA VAL A 119 -23.06 2.24 0.75
C VAL A 119 -22.81 0.89 0.08
N SER A 120 -23.49 0.59 -1.02
CA SER A 120 -23.27 -0.62 -1.82
C SER A 120 -21.84 -0.67 -2.38
N ASN A 121 -21.34 0.44 -2.94
CA ASN A 121 -19.95 0.52 -3.42
C ASN A 121 -18.94 0.28 -2.30
N ILE A 122 -19.12 0.91 -1.13
CA ILE A 122 -18.24 0.72 0.03
C ILE A 122 -18.26 -0.74 0.49
N ALA A 123 -19.42 -1.38 0.58
CA ALA A 123 -19.54 -2.77 1.00
C ALA A 123 -18.83 -3.73 0.03
N VAL A 124 -19.01 -3.52 -1.28
CA VAL A 124 -18.33 -4.31 -2.33
C VAL A 124 -16.82 -4.11 -2.25
N THR A 125 -16.34 -2.87 -2.22
CA THR A 125 -14.91 -2.55 -2.15
C THR A 125 -14.27 -3.12 -0.88
N THR A 126 -14.94 -3.01 0.26
CA THR A 126 -14.49 -3.60 1.54
C THR A 126 -14.35 -5.12 1.43
N THR A 127 -15.35 -5.78 0.84
CA THR A 127 -15.38 -7.24 0.69
C THR A 127 -14.28 -7.71 -0.26
N VAL A 128 -14.13 -7.06 -1.42
CA VAL A 128 -13.08 -7.38 -2.39
C VAL A 128 -11.69 -7.16 -1.79
N ALA A 129 -11.46 -6.02 -1.13
CA ALA A 129 -10.19 -5.73 -0.46
C ALA A 129 -9.86 -6.76 0.63
N LEU A 130 -10.86 -7.22 1.39
CA LEU A 130 -10.68 -8.28 2.39
C LEU A 130 -10.22 -9.58 1.74
N PHE A 131 -10.91 -10.06 0.71
CA PHE A 131 -10.50 -11.28 0.02
C PHE A 131 -9.08 -11.16 -0.53
N LEU A 132 -8.77 -10.08 -1.25
CA LEU A 132 -7.42 -9.83 -1.79
C LEU A 132 -6.35 -9.82 -0.69
N THR A 133 -6.65 -9.22 0.46
CA THR A 133 -5.74 -9.19 1.63
C THR A 133 -5.47 -10.58 2.18
N LEU A 134 -6.52 -11.41 2.34
CA LEU A 134 -6.38 -12.78 2.83
C LEU A 134 -5.56 -13.63 1.84
N PHE A 135 -5.81 -13.48 0.54
CA PHE A 135 -5.02 -14.18 -0.49
C PHE A 135 -3.57 -13.68 -0.55
N ALA A 136 -3.32 -12.38 -0.37
CA ALA A 136 -1.99 -11.79 -0.38
C ALA A 136 -1.11 -12.25 0.80
N ALA A 137 -1.70 -12.77 1.87
CA ALA A 137 -0.94 -13.37 2.97
C ALA A 137 -0.12 -14.60 2.52
N LEU A 138 -0.55 -15.31 1.47
CA LEU A 138 0.13 -16.49 0.93
C LEU A 138 1.47 -16.15 0.24
N PRO A 139 1.52 -15.27 -0.78
CA PRO A 139 2.80 -14.86 -1.35
C PRO A 139 3.68 -14.13 -0.32
N LEU A 140 3.11 -13.36 0.60
CA LEU A 140 3.89 -12.76 1.69
C LEU A 140 4.51 -13.81 2.61
N HIS A 141 3.82 -14.91 2.91
CA HIS A 141 4.40 -16.03 3.66
C HIS A 141 5.63 -16.60 2.94
N VAL A 142 5.54 -16.79 1.62
CA VAL A 142 6.67 -17.24 0.80
C VAL A 142 7.81 -16.23 0.86
N VAL A 143 7.53 -14.92 0.75
CA VAL A 143 8.55 -13.87 0.92
C VAL A 143 9.23 -13.97 2.29
N PHE A 144 8.48 -14.14 3.38
CA PHE A 144 9.07 -14.31 4.71
C PHE A 144 10.02 -15.51 4.78
N VAL A 145 9.63 -16.65 4.20
CA VAL A 145 10.49 -17.85 4.10
C VAL A 145 11.76 -17.55 3.30
N LEU A 146 11.64 -16.87 2.15
CA LEU A 146 12.79 -16.50 1.32
C LEU A 146 13.75 -15.54 2.04
N PHE A 147 13.24 -14.72 2.96
CA PHE A 147 14.02 -13.83 3.82
C PHE A 147 14.50 -14.50 5.13
N GLY A 148 14.38 -15.82 5.25
CA GLY A 148 14.97 -16.60 6.35
C GLY A 148 13.99 -17.05 7.43
N ALA A 149 12.67 -16.89 7.24
CA ALA A 149 11.70 -17.49 8.15
C ALA A 149 11.76 -19.03 8.11
N PRO A 150 11.44 -19.73 9.22
CA PRO A 150 11.37 -21.18 9.24
C PRO A 150 10.41 -21.74 8.18
N PHE A 151 10.90 -22.64 7.32
CA PHE A 151 10.12 -23.22 6.22
C PHE A 151 9.20 -24.36 6.64
N LEU A 152 9.70 -25.30 7.47
CA LEU A 152 8.94 -26.49 7.88
C LEU A 152 8.47 -26.44 9.34
N THR A 153 9.16 -25.66 10.17
CA THR A 153 8.78 -25.45 11.57
C THR A 153 8.08 -24.11 11.70
N HIS A 154 7.26 -23.91 12.74
CA HIS A 154 6.61 -22.63 13.01
C HIS A 154 5.74 -22.08 11.84
N LEU A 155 5.19 -22.96 11.00
CA LEU A 155 4.30 -22.58 9.89
C LEU A 155 3.16 -21.62 10.30
N PRO A 156 2.41 -21.88 11.41
CA PRO A 156 1.37 -20.96 11.85
C PRO A 156 1.91 -19.58 12.21
N ASN A 157 3.10 -19.50 12.82
CA ASN A 157 3.72 -18.24 13.20
C ASN A 157 4.06 -17.39 11.97
N THR A 158 4.70 -17.99 10.98
CA THR A 158 5.11 -17.30 9.75
C THR A 158 3.87 -16.85 8.96
N PHE A 159 2.86 -17.71 8.82
CA PHE A 159 1.62 -17.36 8.12
C PHE A 159 0.82 -16.28 8.84
N LEU A 160 0.70 -16.34 10.17
CA LEU A 160 0.01 -15.30 10.93
C LEU A 160 0.77 -13.98 10.86
N CYS A 161 2.11 -14.01 10.94
CA CYS A 161 2.91 -12.79 10.77
C CYS A 161 2.72 -12.16 9.38
N SER A 162 2.69 -12.96 8.30
CA SER A 162 2.42 -12.46 6.95
C SER A 162 0.99 -11.94 6.80
N LEU A 163 0.01 -12.56 7.47
CA LEU A 163 -1.36 -12.08 7.54
C LEU A 163 -1.44 -10.70 8.20
N HIS A 164 -0.76 -10.49 9.33
CA HIS A 164 -0.72 -9.17 9.99
C HIS A 164 -0.08 -8.09 9.11
N LEU A 165 1.01 -8.41 8.41
CA LEU A 165 1.60 -7.48 7.44
C LEU A 165 0.62 -7.17 6.30
N SER A 166 -0.10 -8.17 5.79
CA SER A 166 -1.12 -7.98 4.75
C SER A 166 -2.27 -7.09 5.24
N LEU A 167 -2.80 -7.36 6.44
CA LEU A 167 -3.88 -6.59 7.06
C LEU A 167 -3.50 -5.13 7.29
N LEU A 168 -2.26 -4.85 7.72
CA LEU A 168 -1.82 -3.48 7.95
C LEU A 168 -1.44 -2.79 6.63
N GLY A 169 -0.56 -3.41 5.84
CA GLY A 169 0.09 -2.79 4.69
C GLY A 169 -0.70 -2.87 3.39
N LEU A 170 -1.36 -4.00 3.09
CA LEU A 170 -2.00 -4.22 1.80
C LEU A 170 -3.51 -3.93 1.81
N TYR A 171 -4.22 -4.20 2.92
CA TYR A 171 -5.66 -3.96 2.98
C TYR A 171 -6.07 -2.51 2.67
N PRO A 172 -5.45 -1.46 3.25
CA PRO A 172 -5.80 -0.09 2.92
C PRO A 172 -5.53 0.25 1.45
N LEU A 173 -4.50 -0.35 0.85
CA LEU A 173 -4.14 -0.14 -0.54
C LEU A 173 -5.12 -0.83 -1.49
N PHE A 174 -5.49 -2.08 -1.24
CA PHE A 174 -6.54 -2.75 -2.01
C PHE A 174 -7.88 -2.01 -1.93
N TYR A 175 -8.19 -1.41 -0.77
CA TYR A 175 -9.40 -0.61 -0.61
C TYR A 175 -9.39 0.68 -1.44
N SER A 176 -8.27 1.42 -1.48
CA SER A 176 -8.21 2.74 -2.13
C SER A 176 -7.83 2.68 -3.61
N HIS A 177 -6.90 1.80 -3.99
CA HIS A 177 -6.37 1.63 -5.35
C HIS A 177 -7.10 0.54 -6.14
N GLY A 178 -7.71 -0.43 -5.46
CA GLY A 178 -8.32 -1.58 -6.13
C GLY A 178 -7.26 -2.51 -6.72
N VAL A 179 -7.40 -2.86 -8.00
CA VAL A 179 -6.55 -3.84 -8.71
C VAL A 179 -5.99 -3.30 -10.03
N ASP A 180 -5.82 -1.98 -10.13
CA ASP A 180 -5.23 -1.36 -11.32
C ASP A 180 -3.75 -1.74 -11.48
N SER A 181 -3.39 -2.34 -12.60
CA SER A 181 -2.04 -2.86 -12.82
C SER A 181 -0.97 -1.78 -12.86
N GLU A 182 -1.27 -0.60 -13.41
CA GLU A 182 -0.29 0.49 -13.52
C GLU A 182 0.01 1.07 -12.14
N GLU A 183 -1.04 1.29 -11.33
CA GLU A 183 -0.89 1.75 -9.96
C GLU A 183 -0.12 0.74 -9.09
N TRP A 184 -0.43 -0.56 -9.21
CA TRP A 184 0.27 -1.61 -8.46
C TRP A 184 1.73 -1.77 -8.88
N LEU A 185 2.08 -1.56 -10.15
CA LEU A 185 3.48 -1.54 -10.58
C LEU A 185 4.24 -0.34 -10.00
N GLU A 186 3.61 0.84 -9.89
CA GLU A 186 4.21 1.98 -9.21
C GLU A 186 4.41 1.72 -7.70
N ILE A 187 3.41 1.13 -7.03
CA ILE A 187 3.46 0.81 -5.60
C ILE A 187 4.55 -0.23 -5.31
N LEU A 188 4.53 -1.36 -6.01
CA LEU A 188 5.51 -2.44 -5.81
C LEU A 188 6.92 -2.04 -6.27
N GLY A 189 7.02 -1.16 -7.26
CA GLY A 189 8.28 -0.57 -7.70
C GLY A 189 8.81 0.55 -6.80
N ALA A 190 8.11 0.86 -5.69
CA ALA A 190 8.40 1.97 -4.78
C ALA A 190 8.48 3.36 -5.43
N ARG A 191 7.76 3.56 -6.55
CA ARG A 191 7.70 4.81 -7.33
C ARG A 191 6.42 5.60 -7.09
N ALA A 192 5.41 4.98 -6.49
CA ALA A 192 4.16 5.63 -6.14
C ALA A 192 4.40 6.82 -5.20
N PRO A 193 3.60 7.90 -5.29
CA PRO A 193 3.67 8.99 -4.35
C PRO A 193 3.30 8.52 -2.94
N PHE A 194 4.02 9.00 -1.94
CA PHE A 194 3.75 8.66 -0.55
C PHE A 194 2.40 9.19 -0.07
N ASP A 195 1.62 8.33 0.57
CA ASP A 195 0.44 8.67 1.34
C ASP A 195 0.37 7.80 2.62
N GLU A 196 -0.73 7.84 3.36
CA GLU A 196 -0.88 7.08 4.60
C GLU A 196 -0.87 5.57 4.39
N GLY A 197 -1.44 5.09 3.29
CA GLY A 197 -1.49 3.65 2.97
C GLY A 197 -0.13 3.15 2.53
N PHE A 198 0.46 3.79 1.52
CA PHE A 198 1.74 3.39 0.95
C PHE A 198 2.89 3.61 1.95
N GLY A 199 2.90 4.73 2.66
CA GLY A 199 3.84 4.96 3.75
C GLY A 199 3.74 3.91 4.85
N GLY A 200 2.51 3.49 5.19
CA GLY A 200 2.27 2.39 6.13
C GLY A 200 2.85 1.06 5.64
N LEU A 201 2.64 0.69 4.38
CA LEU A 201 3.22 -0.53 3.79
C LEU A 201 4.76 -0.50 3.84
N VAL A 202 5.37 0.58 3.35
CA VAL A 202 6.83 0.74 3.32
C VAL A 202 7.39 0.68 4.75
N GLY A 203 6.78 1.41 5.67
CA GLY A 203 7.17 1.41 7.08
C GLY A 203 7.03 0.04 7.72
N GLY A 204 5.95 -0.70 7.44
CA GLY A 204 5.74 -2.06 7.94
C GLY A 204 6.77 -3.05 7.42
N CYS A 205 7.12 -2.98 6.13
CA CYS A 205 8.17 -3.81 5.53
C CYS A 205 9.56 -3.50 6.09
N LEU A 206 9.93 -2.21 6.18
CA LEU A 206 11.20 -1.78 6.78
C LEU A 206 11.26 -2.15 8.26
N GLY A 207 10.16 -1.99 8.97
CA GLY A 207 10.02 -2.39 10.37
C GLY A 207 10.19 -3.89 10.55
N ALA A 208 9.55 -4.72 9.71
CA ALA A 208 9.73 -6.18 9.71
C ALA A 208 11.21 -6.56 9.52
N TRP A 209 11.88 -5.93 8.56
CA TRP A 209 13.29 -6.15 8.27
C TRP A 209 14.18 -5.76 9.45
N LEU A 210 13.97 -4.58 10.05
CA LEU A 210 14.69 -4.16 11.26
C LEU A 210 14.38 -5.06 12.46
N GLY A 211 13.15 -5.57 12.56
CA GLY A 211 12.73 -6.53 13.57
C GLY A 211 13.43 -7.88 13.47
N ALA A 212 14.11 -8.18 12.36
CA ALA A 212 14.92 -9.39 12.23
C ALA A 212 16.27 -9.25 12.94
N VAL A 213 16.79 -8.02 13.11
CA VAL A 213 18.12 -7.75 13.68
C VAL A 213 18.31 -8.31 15.10
N PRO A 214 17.32 -8.25 16.02
CA PRO A 214 17.50 -8.81 17.36
C PRO A 214 17.54 -10.35 17.41
N ILE A 215 17.08 -11.06 16.37
CA ILE A 215 16.95 -12.53 16.40
C ILE A 215 18.33 -13.21 16.48
N PRO A 216 19.33 -12.88 15.64
CA PRO A 216 20.66 -13.52 15.70
C PRO A 216 21.49 -13.12 16.92
N LEU A 217 21.12 -12.04 17.60
CA LEU A 217 21.83 -11.55 18.78
C LEU A 217 21.52 -12.41 20.02
N ASP A 218 20.42 -13.18 19.97
CA ASP A 218 20.02 -14.26 20.88
C ASP A 218 20.45 -14.04 22.34
N TRP A 219 19.85 -13.02 22.96
CA TRP A 219 19.99 -12.71 24.38
C TRP A 219 19.24 -13.69 25.29
N ASP A 220 18.88 -14.89 24.78
CA ASP A 220 18.09 -15.92 25.46
C ASP A 220 16.78 -15.37 26.06
N ARG A 221 16.10 -14.46 25.33
CA ARG A 221 14.83 -13.86 25.77
C ARG A 221 13.65 -14.35 24.96
N GLU A 222 12.55 -14.64 25.65
CA GLU A 222 11.29 -15.07 25.03
C GLU A 222 10.79 -14.08 23.96
N TRP A 223 10.97 -12.77 24.16
CA TRP A 223 10.53 -11.76 23.21
C TRP A 223 11.34 -11.73 21.90
N GLN A 224 12.53 -12.37 21.85
CA GLN A 224 13.36 -12.45 20.63
C GLN A 224 12.96 -13.60 19.70
N LYS A 225 12.11 -14.51 20.15
CA LYS A 225 11.71 -15.68 19.37
C LYS A 225 10.90 -15.27 18.13
N TRP A 226 11.06 -16.05 17.06
CA TRP A 226 10.25 -15.89 15.85
C TRP A 226 8.75 -16.09 16.17
N PRO A 227 7.85 -15.20 15.73
CA PRO A 227 8.02 -14.02 14.88
C PRO A 227 7.86 -12.69 15.67
N ILE A 228 8.07 -12.70 16.99
CA ILE A 228 7.65 -11.62 17.90
C ILE A 228 8.30 -10.29 17.53
N THR A 229 9.63 -10.25 17.37
CA THR A 229 10.37 -9.02 17.05
C THR A 229 10.02 -8.48 15.66
N ILE A 230 9.75 -9.38 14.71
CA ILE A 230 9.28 -9.01 13.36
C ILE A 230 7.92 -8.33 13.47
N LEU A 231 7.01 -8.89 14.26
CA LEU A 231 5.67 -8.33 14.43
C LEU A 231 5.72 -6.97 15.14
N VAL A 232 6.57 -6.81 16.16
CA VAL A 232 6.84 -5.49 16.78
C VAL A 232 7.30 -4.49 15.72
N GLY A 233 8.25 -4.90 14.87
CA GLY A 233 8.74 -4.11 13.75
C GLY A 233 7.64 -3.73 12.76
N VAL A 234 6.80 -4.68 12.34
CA VAL A 234 5.66 -4.47 11.44
C VAL A 234 4.72 -3.42 11.99
N TYR A 235 4.30 -3.52 13.26
CA TYR A 235 3.35 -2.56 13.86
C TYR A 235 3.97 -1.18 14.07
N ALA A 236 5.17 -1.12 14.65
CA ALA A 236 5.84 0.16 14.90
C ALA A 236 6.20 0.87 13.58
N GLY A 237 6.71 0.10 12.63
CA GLY A 237 7.04 0.57 11.29
C GLY A 237 5.82 1.03 10.52
N TYR A 238 4.71 0.28 10.55
CA TYR A 238 3.46 0.69 9.91
C TYR A 238 2.95 2.01 10.48
N VAL A 239 2.90 2.15 11.81
CA VAL A 239 2.45 3.39 12.47
C VAL A 239 3.33 4.57 12.08
N LEU A 240 4.66 4.41 12.15
CA LEU A 240 5.59 5.48 11.81
C LEU A 240 5.53 5.84 10.32
N GLY A 241 5.52 4.83 9.45
CA GLY A 241 5.42 5.01 8.00
C GLY A 241 4.12 5.68 7.58
N LYS A 242 2.99 5.29 8.18
CA LYS A 242 1.69 5.95 7.99
C LYS A 242 1.75 7.43 8.36
N LEU A 243 2.34 7.75 9.53
CA LEU A 243 2.45 9.14 9.99
C LEU A 243 3.33 9.98 9.07
N ILE A 244 4.49 9.45 8.65
CA ILE A 244 5.41 10.13 7.75
C ILE A 244 4.76 10.33 6.37
N GLY A 245 4.16 9.27 5.81
CA GLY A 245 3.46 9.30 4.52
C GLY A 245 2.25 10.23 4.50
N GLY A 246 1.54 10.37 5.62
CA GLY A 246 0.43 11.31 5.75
C GLY A 246 0.84 12.76 5.97
N THR A 247 2.08 13.03 6.40
CA THR A 247 2.52 14.38 6.80
C THR A 247 3.64 14.89 5.92
N VAL A 248 4.89 14.61 6.29
CA VAL A 248 6.10 15.19 5.69
C VAL A 248 6.39 14.63 4.29
N ALA A 249 6.00 13.38 4.03
CA ALA A 249 6.25 12.71 2.76
C ALA A 249 5.03 12.73 1.82
N HIS A 250 3.89 13.30 2.22
CA HIS A 250 2.67 13.22 1.42
C HIS A 250 2.84 13.80 0.01
N GLY A 251 2.49 13.01 -1.00
CA GLY A 251 2.62 13.34 -2.42
C GLY A 251 4.05 13.30 -2.98
N LYS A 252 5.08 13.07 -2.16
CA LYS A 252 6.46 12.97 -2.64
C LYS A 252 6.69 11.62 -3.30
N ARG A 253 7.43 11.63 -4.40
CA ARG A 253 7.96 10.43 -5.07
C ARG A 253 9.45 10.35 -4.79
N PHE A 254 9.93 9.18 -4.40
CA PHE A 254 11.35 8.91 -4.22
C PHE A 254 11.73 7.93 -5.34
N ALA A 255 12.04 8.51 -6.50
CA ALA A 255 12.48 7.80 -7.70
C ALA A 255 14.00 7.92 -7.84
#